data_AF-A0A942S5G9-F1
#
_entry.id   AF-A0A942S5G9-F1
#
_cell.length_a   1.000
_cell.length_b   1.000
_cell.length_c   1.000
_cell.angle_alpha   90.00
_cell.angle_beta   90.00
_cell.angle_gamma   90.00
#
_symmetry.space_group_name_H-M   'P 1'
#
loop_
_entity.id
_entity.type
_entity.pdbx_description
1 polymer ?
#
loop_
_entity_poly.entity_id
_entity_poly.type
_entity_poly.pdbx_seq_one_letter_code
_entity_poly.pdbx_strand_id
1 'polypeptide(L)'
;MVTSMNLDHPILIIIAIAILITVLIASIIPVGLWFKALVLGVKLSLFDLFIMKWRRIPINEIIESLIDAQSSGLEIKRVELEVHYLAGGNISNVVNGMITSKKAGLQLTFKEAVQADLKGINISNAIKENISKKYKG
;
A
#
# COMPACT_ATOMS: atom_id res chain seq x y z
N MET A 1 -57.30 14.96 0.59
CA MET A 1 -56.05 15.64 0.17
C MET A 1 -54.98 15.43 1.26
N VAL A 2 -54.57 14.18 1.56
CA VAL A 2 -53.52 13.86 2.57
C VAL A 2 -52.84 12.50 2.26
N THR A 3 -52.55 12.19 1.00
CA THR A 3 -51.98 10.87 0.64
C THR A 3 -50.70 10.89 -0.18
N SER A 4 -50.14 12.07 -0.49
CA SER A 4 -48.81 12.19 -1.11
C SER A 4 -47.67 12.33 -0.10
N MET A 5 -47.94 12.34 1.21
CA MET A 5 -46.97 12.79 2.23
C MET A 5 -46.39 11.68 3.12
N ASN A 6 -46.39 10.41 2.68
CA ASN A 6 -45.94 9.28 3.51
C ASN A 6 -44.87 8.37 2.88
N LEU A 7 -44.55 8.51 1.58
CA LEU A 7 -43.52 7.70 0.92
C LEU A 7 -42.18 8.45 0.80
N ASP A 8 -42.17 9.78 0.83
CA ASP A 8 -40.93 10.58 0.73
C ASP A 8 -40.10 10.48 2.02
N HIS A 9 -40.74 10.45 3.19
CA HIS A 9 -40.08 10.34 4.48
C HIS A 9 -39.31 9.03 4.68
N PRO A 10 -39.86 7.82 4.42
CA PRO A 10 -39.10 6.58 4.57
C PRO A 10 -37.96 6.48 3.55
N ILE A 11 -38.12 6.99 2.32
CA ILE A 11 -37.05 6.99 1.31
C ILE A 11 -35.92 7.93 1.75
N LEU A 12 -36.24 9.14 2.22
CA LEU A 12 -35.25 10.08 2.77
C LEU A 12 -34.49 9.50 3.96
N ILE A 13 -35.19 8.77 4.85
CA ILE A 13 -34.56 8.07 5.97
C ILE A 13 -33.60 6.98 5.49
N ILE A 14 -34.00 6.16 4.50
CA ILE A 14 -33.15 5.13 3.92
C ILE A 14 -31.90 5.74 3.27
N ILE A 15 -32.05 6.83 2.51
CA ILE A 15 -30.93 7.55 1.88
C ILE A 15 -29.99 8.10 2.96
N ALA A 16 -30.52 8.73 4.01
CA ALA A 16 -29.72 9.26 5.11
C ALA A 16 -28.93 8.15 5.83
N ILE A 17 -29.54 6.99 6.07
CA ILE A 17 -28.87 5.81 6.65
C ILE A 17 -27.79 5.29 5.71
N ALA A 18 -28.06 5.19 4.41
CA ALA A 18 -27.09 4.72 3.42
C ALA A 18 -25.86 5.65 3.33
N ILE A 19 -26.08 6.97 3.34
CA ILE A 19 -25.01 7.97 3.37
C ILE A 19 -24.20 7.84 4.66
N LEU A 20 -24.87 7.71 5.82
CA LEU A 20 -24.21 7.54 7.11
C LEU A 20 -23.32 6.28 7.13
N ILE A 21 -23.83 5.15 6.67
CA ILE A 21 -23.06 3.90 6.55
C ILE A 21 -21.86 4.09 5.61
N THR A 22 -22.05 4.76 4.48
CA THR A 22 -20.97 5.04 3.52
C THR A 22 -19.87 5.89 4.15
N VAL A 23 -20.23 6.95 4.89
CA VAL A 23 -19.27 7.81 5.59
C VAL A 23 -18.54 7.04 6.68
N LEU A 24 -19.23 6.18 7.44
CA LEU A 24 -18.62 5.33 8.46
C LEU A 24 -17.61 4.35 7.85
N ILE A 25 -17.96 3.69 6.75
CA ILE A 25 -17.05 2.78 6.05
C ILE A 25 -15.84 3.56 5.48
N ALA A 26 -16.08 4.71 4.87
CA ALA A 26 -15.04 5.58 4.33
C ALA A 26 -14.13 6.19 5.42
N SER A 27 -14.59 6.29 6.67
CA SER A 27 -13.77 6.69 7.81
C SER A 27 -12.82 5.58 8.27
N ILE A 28 -13.21 4.32 8.10
CA ILE A 28 -12.42 3.15 8.55
C ILE A 28 -11.38 2.72 7.51
N ILE A 29 -11.73 2.86 6.22
CA ILE A 29 -10.91 2.45 5.08
C ILE A 29 -10.34 3.70 4.40
N PRO A 30 -9.02 3.80 4.16
CA PRO A 30 -8.42 4.98 3.54
C PRO A 30 -8.73 5.06 2.03
N VAL A 31 -9.98 5.42 1.69
CA VAL A 31 -10.48 5.46 0.30
C VAL A 31 -9.67 6.43 -0.55
N GLY A 32 -9.22 7.56 0.02
CA GLY A 32 -8.38 8.52 -0.70
C GLY A 32 -7.03 7.94 -1.13
N LEU A 33 -6.39 7.15 -0.27
CA LEU A 33 -5.11 6.52 -0.58
C LEU A 33 -5.27 5.40 -1.62
N TRP A 34 -6.35 4.64 -1.51
CA TRP A 34 -6.72 3.64 -2.51
C TRP A 34 -6.99 4.26 -3.89
N PHE A 35 -7.69 5.40 -3.94
CA PHE A 35 -7.94 6.11 -5.19
C PHE A 35 -6.63 6.61 -5.83
N LYS A 36 -5.70 7.15 -5.02
CA LYS A 36 -4.36 7.53 -5.48
C LYS A 36 -3.61 6.35 -6.12
N ALA A 37 -3.67 5.18 -5.47
CA ALA A 37 -3.07 3.95 -5.98
C ALA A 37 -3.67 3.53 -7.33
N LEU A 38 -5.00 3.60 -7.45
CA LEU A 38 -5.71 3.26 -8.68
C LEU A 38 -5.30 4.13 -9.86
N VAL A 39 -5.20 5.45 -9.66
CA VAL A 39 -4.77 6.41 -10.69
C VAL A 39 -3.34 6.14 -11.16
N LEU A 40 -2.48 5.64 -10.27
CA LEU A 40 -1.09 5.26 -10.57
C LEU A 40 -0.97 3.85 -11.17
N GLY A 41 -2.08 3.17 -11.44
CA GLY A 41 -2.10 1.83 -12.04
C GLY A 41 -1.91 0.69 -11.05
N VAL A 42 -1.87 0.96 -9.74
CA VAL A 42 -1.82 -0.07 -8.71
C VAL A 42 -3.22 -0.65 -8.52
N LYS A 43 -3.41 -1.90 -8.97
CA LYS A 43 -4.70 -2.59 -8.91
C LYS A 43 -4.96 -3.13 -7.50
N LEU A 44 -5.76 -2.41 -6.72
CA LEU A 44 -6.23 -2.82 -5.40
C LEU A 44 -7.76 -2.78 -5.38
N SER A 45 -8.39 -3.72 -4.70
CA SER A 45 -9.83 -3.67 -4.41
C SER A 45 -10.08 -3.08 -3.02
N LEU A 46 -11.26 -2.50 -2.81
CA LEU A 46 -11.68 -2.10 -1.46
C LEU A 46 -11.75 -3.29 -0.50
N PHE A 47 -12.04 -4.48 -1.03
CA PHE A 47 -12.04 -5.72 -0.25
C PHE A 47 -10.64 -6.09 0.25
N ASP A 48 -9.59 -5.87 -0.55
CA ASP A 48 -8.21 -6.06 -0.10
C ASP A 48 -7.88 -5.19 1.13
N LEU A 49 -8.33 -3.92 1.13
CA LEU A 49 -8.14 -3.00 2.26
C LEU A 49 -8.83 -3.52 3.53
N PHE A 50 -10.04 -4.04 3.38
CA PHE A 50 -10.79 -4.63 4.48
C PHE A 50 -10.05 -5.85 5.06
N ILE A 51 -9.55 -6.75 4.20
CA ILE A 51 -8.78 -7.93 4.62
C ILE A 51 -7.47 -7.54 5.31
N MET A 52 -6.76 -6.53 4.80
CA MET A 52 -5.56 -5.99 5.44
C MET A 52 -5.87 -5.43 6.82
N LYS A 53 -6.96 -4.66 6.96
CA LYS A 53 -7.41 -4.13 8.26
C LYS A 53 -7.69 -5.26 9.25
N TRP A 54 -8.40 -6.29 8.82
CA TRP A 54 -8.74 -7.45 9.66
C TRP A 54 -7.49 -8.19 10.14
N ARG A 55 -6.50 -8.37 9.25
CA ARG A 55 -5.21 -9.00 9.56
C ARG A 55 -4.24 -8.08 10.31
N ARG A 56 -4.67 -6.88 10.72
CA ARG A 56 -3.87 -5.84 11.39
C ARG A 56 -2.62 -5.44 10.60
N ILE A 57 -2.71 -5.44 9.28
CA ILE A 57 -1.64 -5.04 8.37
C ILE A 57 -1.71 -3.52 8.15
N PRO A 58 -0.58 -2.79 8.13
CA PRO A 58 -0.54 -1.34 7.92
C PRO A 58 -0.87 -1.02 6.47
N ILE A 59 -2.13 -0.67 6.24
CA ILE A 59 -2.66 -0.35 4.90
C ILE A 59 -1.84 0.78 4.26
N ASN A 60 -1.53 1.83 5.02
CA ASN A 60 -0.85 3.01 4.48
C ASN A 60 0.54 2.65 3.94
N GLU A 61 1.34 1.94 4.75
CA GLU A 61 2.70 1.56 4.37
C GLU A 61 2.71 0.64 3.13
N ILE A 62 1.79 -0.31 3.04
CA ILE A 62 1.68 -1.19 1.86
C ILE A 62 1.31 -0.39 0.62
N ILE A 63 0.29 0.47 0.68
CA ILE A 63 -0.15 1.20 -0.51
C ILE A 63 0.93 2.19 -0.97
N GLU A 64 1.56 2.91 -0.05
CA GLU A 64 2.67 3.82 -0.37
C GLU A 64 3.83 3.06 -1.02
N SER A 65 4.23 1.93 -0.43
CA SER A 65 5.28 1.06 -0.99
C SER A 65 4.92 0.52 -2.39
N LEU A 66 3.67 0.14 -2.63
CA LEU A 66 3.21 -0.30 -3.95
C LEU A 66 3.21 0.85 -4.97
N ILE A 67 2.79 2.04 -4.55
CA ILE A 67 2.84 3.25 -5.38
C ILE A 67 4.28 3.57 -5.77
N ASP A 68 5.22 3.53 -4.82
CA ASP A 68 6.63 3.85 -5.06
C ASP A 68 7.28 2.80 -5.96
N ALA A 69 6.96 1.52 -5.75
CA ALA A 69 7.38 0.42 -6.61
C ALA A 69 6.87 0.62 -8.04
N GLN A 70 5.56 0.83 -8.22
CA GLN A 70 4.92 1.05 -9.52
C GLN A 70 5.51 2.27 -10.25
N SER A 71 5.70 3.38 -9.53
CA SER A 71 6.28 4.62 -10.07
C SER A 71 7.75 4.44 -10.48
N SER A 72 8.46 3.49 -9.86
CA SER A 72 9.84 3.11 -10.20
C SER A 72 9.90 1.98 -11.22
N GLY A 73 8.77 1.49 -11.73
CA GLY A 73 8.68 0.34 -12.63
C GLY A 73 9.18 -0.96 -12.01
N LEU A 74 8.97 -1.14 -10.70
CA LEU A 74 9.19 -2.40 -9.99
C LEU A 74 7.86 -3.16 -9.93
N GLU A 75 7.89 -4.42 -10.33
CA GLU A 75 6.73 -5.31 -10.22
C GLU A 75 6.81 -6.04 -8.87
N ILE A 76 6.03 -5.58 -7.90
CA ILE A 76 5.94 -6.19 -6.57
C ILE A 76 4.47 -6.50 -6.26
N LYS A 77 4.19 -7.71 -5.78
CA LYS A 77 2.82 -8.09 -5.45
C LYS A 77 2.48 -7.61 -4.04
N ARG A 78 1.27 -7.09 -3.85
CA ARG A 78 0.71 -6.77 -2.52
C ARG A 78 0.93 -7.89 -1.51
N VAL A 79 0.58 -9.13 -1.91
CA VAL A 79 0.67 -10.31 -1.02
C VAL A 79 2.11 -10.57 -0.56
N GLU A 80 3.12 -10.26 -1.37
CA GLU A 80 4.52 -10.42 -0.98
C GLU A 80 4.92 -9.42 0.12
N LEU A 81 4.48 -8.17 0.00
CA LEU A 81 4.67 -7.14 1.04
C LEU A 81 3.91 -7.49 2.33
N GLU A 82 2.68 -8.01 2.22
CA GLU A 82 1.91 -8.46 3.38
C GLU A 82 2.58 -9.62 4.11
N VAL A 83 3.05 -10.63 3.37
CA VAL A 83 3.75 -11.79 3.95
C VAL A 83 5.04 -11.34 4.63
N HIS A 84 5.78 -10.43 4.00
CA HIS A 84 7.00 -9.88 4.59
C HIS A 84 6.72 -9.10 5.88
N TYR A 85 5.69 -8.25 5.89
CA TYR A 85 5.25 -7.53 7.09
C TYR A 85 4.85 -8.47 8.22
N LEU A 86 4.05 -9.50 7.91
CA LEU A 86 3.62 -10.49 8.91
C LEU A 86 4.77 -11.35 9.44
N ALA A 87 5.86 -11.49 8.67
CA ALA A 87 7.10 -12.09 9.12
C ALA A 87 7.94 -11.15 10.02
N GLY A 88 7.46 -9.93 10.31
CA GLY A 88 8.14 -8.93 11.12
C GLY A 88 9.14 -8.07 10.34
N GLY A 89 9.10 -8.11 9.01
CA GLY A 89 10.00 -7.35 8.15
C GLY A 89 9.58 -5.90 7.93
N ASN A 90 10.51 -5.10 7.39
CA ASN A 90 10.30 -3.69 7.07
C ASN A 90 10.06 -3.51 5.57
N ILE A 91 8.78 -3.27 5.23
CA ILE A 91 8.29 -3.09 3.85
C ILE A 91 9.04 -1.95 3.17
N SER A 92 9.14 -0.81 3.86
CA SER A 92 9.78 0.40 3.35
C SER A 92 11.26 0.20 3.05
N ASN A 93 12.00 -0.54 3.87
CA ASN A 93 13.42 -0.84 3.64
C ASN A 93 13.62 -1.70 2.39
N VAL A 94 12.79 -2.74 2.21
CA VAL A 94 12.81 -3.60 1.02
C VAL A 94 12.54 -2.80 -0.25
N VAL A 95 11.44 -2.05 -0.30
CA VAL A 95 11.03 -1.32 -1.51
C VAL A 95 12.01 -0.19 -1.83
N ASN A 96 12.39 0.64 -0.85
CA ASN A 96 13.38 1.70 -1.07
C ASN A 96 14.75 1.14 -1.48
N GLY A 97 15.15 0.01 -0.89
CA GLY A 97 16.35 -0.72 -1.27
C GLY A 97 16.34 -1.15 -2.73
N MET A 98 15.24 -1.75 -3.19
CA MET A 98 15.07 -2.15 -4.59
C MET A 98 15.05 -0.95 -5.54
N ILE A 99 14.39 0.15 -5.18
CA ILE A 99 14.41 1.39 -5.97
C ILE A 99 15.83 1.94 -6.08
N THR A 100 16.57 1.98 -4.96
CA THR A 100 17.96 2.45 -4.92
C THR A 100 18.86 1.56 -5.77
N SER A 101 18.68 0.23 -5.68
CA SER A 101 19.40 -0.75 -6.50
C SER A 101 19.17 -0.50 -8.00
N LYS A 102 17.91 -0.36 -8.41
CA LYS A 102 17.53 -0.10 -9.80
C LYS A 102 18.14 1.22 -10.31
N LYS A 103 18.09 2.29 -9.51
CA LYS A 103 18.71 3.58 -9.84
C LYS A 103 20.23 3.49 -10.00
N ALA A 104 20.86 2.58 -9.27
CA ALA A 104 22.29 2.30 -9.35
C ALA A 104 22.68 1.36 -10.50
N GLY A 105 21.71 0.88 -11.29
CA GLY A 105 21.95 -0.14 -12.33
C GLY A 105 22.25 -1.53 -11.77
N LEU A 106 21.91 -1.78 -10.50
CA LEU A 106 22.05 -3.07 -9.86
C LEU A 106 20.72 -3.84 -9.96
N GLN A 107 20.79 -5.15 -10.12
CA GLN A 107 19.63 -6.03 -10.05
C GLN A 107 19.55 -6.60 -8.64
N LEU A 108 18.52 -6.19 -7.88
CA LEU A 108 18.20 -6.76 -6.58
C LEU A 108 16.80 -7.34 -6.66
N THR A 109 16.69 -8.66 -6.48
CA THR A 109 15.40 -9.33 -6.45
C THR A 109 14.67 -9.07 -5.14
N PHE A 110 13.34 -9.18 -5.16
CA PHE A 110 12.53 -9.01 -3.95
C PHE A 110 12.95 -9.99 -2.83
N LYS A 111 13.27 -11.24 -3.19
CA LYS A 111 13.72 -12.26 -2.23
C LYS A 111 15.04 -11.88 -1.57
N GLU A 112 16.01 -11.38 -2.33
CA GLU A 112 17.29 -10.91 -1.78
C GLU A 112 17.10 -9.70 -0.87
N ALA A 113 16.23 -8.75 -1.27
CA ALA A 113 15.90 -7.60 -0.45
C ALA A 113 15.25 -8.01 0.88
N VAL A 114 14.27 -8.93 0.86
CA VAL A 114 13.67 -9.50 2.08
C VAL A 114 14.71 -10.18 2.96
N GLN A 115 15.60 -10.99 2.39
CA GLN A 115 16.65 -11.64 3.17
C GLN A 115 17.63 -10.64 3.80
N ALA A 116 17.96 -9.55 3.10
CA ALA A 116 18.79 -8.50 3.65
C ALA A 116 18.08 -7.73 4.77
N ASP A 117 16.80 -7.43 4.59
CA ASP A 117 15.96 -6.77 5.60
C ASP A 117 15.87 -7.60 6.88
N LEU A 118 15.58 -8.91 6.78
CA LEU A 118 15.51 -9.81 7.93
C LEU A 118 16.87 -9.99 8.63
N LYS A 119 17.99 -9.66 7.97
CA LYS A 119 19.33 -9.59 8.59
C LYS A 119 19.61 -8.25 9.27
N GLY A 120 18.66 -7.31 9.24
CA GLY A 120 18.81 -5.96 9.80
C GLY A 120 19.62 -5.01 8.92
N ILE A 121 19.81 -5.33 7.64
CA ILE A 121 20.60 -4.50 6.72
C ILE A 121 19.73 -3.35 6.20
N ASN A 122 20.19 -2.11 6.35
CA ASN A 122 19.61 -0.98 5.62
C ASN A 122 20.09 -1.03 4.15
N ILE A 123 19.22 -1.51 3.27
CA ILE A 123 19.57 -1.88 1.89
C ILE A 123 19.99 -0.65 1.09
N SER A 124 19.27 0.46 1.23
CA SER A 124 19.56 1.71 0.54
C SER A 124 20.94 2.26 0.91
N ASN A 125 21.30 2.20 2.19
CA ASN A 125 22.62 2.65 2.66
C ASN A 125 23.73 1.70 2.18
N ALA A 126 23.52 0.39 2.28
CA ALA A 126 24.49 -0.62 1.83
C ALA A 126 24.84 -0.45 0.33
N ILE A 127 23.83 -0.17 -0.50
CA ILE A 127 24.03 0.08 -1.93
C ILE A 127 24.82 1.37 -2.16
N LYS A 128 24.46 2.48 -1.50
CA LYS A 128 25.16 3.76 -1.63
C LYS A 128 26.64 3.65 -1.23
N GLU A 129 26.93 2.93 -0.15
CA GLU A 129 28.31 2.69 0.29
C GLU A 129 29.10 1.84 -0.71
N ASN A 130 28.49 0.76 -1.23
CA ASN A 130 29.12 -0.10 -2.24
C ASN A 130 29.50 0.70 -3.49
N ILE A 131 28.59 1.53 -3.98
CA ILE A 131 28.81 2.41 -5.12
C ILE A 131 29.93 3.41 -4.82
N SER A 132 29.90 4.09 -3.66
CA SER A 132 30.95 5.04 -3.31
C SER A 132 32.34 4.39 -3.22
N LYS A 133 32.43 3.13 -2.76
CA LYS A 133 33.69 2.39 -2.74
C LYS A 133 34.16 2.07 -4.15
N LYS A 134 33.25 1.66 -5.04
CA LYS A 134 33.57 1.31 -6.44
C LYS A 134 34.14 2.48 -7.25
N TYR A 135 33.75 3.73 -6.95
CA TYR A 135 34.25 4.91 -7.66
C TYR A 135 35.46 5.58 -6.98
N LYS A 136 35.86 5.13 -5.78
CA LYS A 136 37.01 5.67 -5.03
C LYS A 136 38.26 4.79 -5.10
N GLY A 137 38.17 3.59 -5.66
CA GLY A 137 39.30 2.70 -5.94
C GLY A 137 39.57 2.65 -7.43
#